data_AF-A0A1S9T783-F1
#
_entry.id   AF-A0A1S9T783-F1
#
_cell.length_a   1.000
_cell.length_b   1.000
_cell.length_c   1.000
_cell.angle_alpha   90.00
_cell.angle_beta   90.00
_cell.angle_gamma   90.00
#
_symmetry.space_group_name_H-M   'P 1'
#
loop_
_entity.id
_entity.type
_entity.pdbx_description
1 polymer ?
#
loop_
_entity_poly.entity_id
_entity_poly.type
_entity_poly.pdbx_seq_one_letter_code
_entity_poly.pdbx_strand_id
1 'polypeptide(L)'
;MSLVGNLKEIQEKAIDEKVIEFAEEMEGVITESAANGYSGYRYQIHKENPDKHIMHSKLFTEKLQELMGGVKVDFKKEEYKTIFESSYYEHYICFSWND
;
A
#
# COMPACT_ATOMS: atom_id res chain seq x y z
N MET A 1 20.20 -15.66 -19.45
CA MET A 1 19.51 -14.55 -18.77
C MET A 1 20.25 -13.25 -19.04
N SER A 2 19.56 -12.11 -19.09
CA SER A 2 20.18 -10.78 -19.21
C SER A 2 20.27 -10.11 -17.85
N LEU A 3 21.20 -9.15 -17.68
CA LEU A 3 21.31 -8.34 -16.46
C LEU A 3 19.97 -7.72 -16.06
N VAL A 4 19.22 -7.21 -17.04
CA VAL A 4 17.90 -6.61 -16.82
C VAL A 4 16.88 -7.65 -16.36
N GLY A 5 16.94 -8.88 -16.86
CA GLY A 5 16.07 -9.98 -16.41
C GLY A 5 16.31 -10.30 -14.94
N ASN A 6 17.57 -10.47 -14.54
CA ASN A 6 17.92 -10.76 -13.15
C ASN A 6 17.50 -9.62 -12.20
N LEU A 7 17.66 -8.36 -12.62
CA LEU A 7 17.23 -7.21 -11.82
C LEU A 7 15.71 -7.17 -11.62
N LYS A 8 14.93 -7.55 -12.64
CA LYS A 8 13.47 -7.66 -12.52
C LYS A 8 13.06 -8.77 -11.56
N GLU A 9 13.69 -9.94 -11.65
CA GLU A 9 13.41 -11.05 -10.71
C GLU A 9 13.72 -10.66 -9.25
N ILE A 10 14.86 -9.98 -9.01
CA ILE A 10 15.19 -9.47 -7.68
C ILE A 10 14.17 -8.44 -7.20
N GLN A 11 13.76 -7.53 -8.09
CA GLN A 11 12.76 -6.51 -7.76
C GLN A 11 11.40 -7.13 -7.43
N GLU A 12 10.93 -8.10 -8.23
CA GLU A 12 9.66 -8.78 -8.00
C GLU A 12 9.68 -9.53 -6.67
N LYS A 13 10.77 -10.22 -6.33
CA LYS A 13 10.94 -10.90 -5.04
C LYS A 13 10.91 -9.93 -3.86
N ALA A 14 11.56 -8.78 -3.98
CA ALA A 14 11.52 -7.74 -2.94
C ALA A 14 10.10 -7.17 -2.76
N ILE A 15 9.34 -7.04 -3.84
CA ILE A 15 7.92 -6.65 -3.78
C ILE A 15 7.11 -7.73 -3.09
N ASP A 16 7.30 -9.01 -3.44
CA ASP A 16 6.59 -10.14 -2.82
C ASP A 16 6.81 -10.20 -1.30
N GLU A 17 8.07 -10.11 -0.87
CA GLU A 17 8.42 -10.10 0.55
C GLU A 17 7.75 -8.94 1.29
N LYS A 18 7.76 -7.74 0.69
CA LYS A 18 7.14 -6.56 1.30
C LYS A 18 5.61 -6.64 1.36
N VAL A 19 4.97 -7.22 0.34
CA VAL A 19 3.51 -7.41 0.32
C VAL A 19 3.08 -8.32 1.47
N ILE A 20 3.81 -9.42 1.70
CA ILE A 20 3.53 -10.35 2.80
C ILE A 20 3.71 -9.65 4.15
N GLU A 21 4.87 -9.00 4.37
CA GLU A 21 5.16 -8.27 5.61
C GLU A 21 4.09 -7.22 5.92
N PHE A 22 3.73 -6.42 4.91
CA PHE A 22 2.71 -5.38 5.07
C PHE A 22 1.32 -5.96 5.32
N ALA A 23 0.99 -7.09 4.70
CA ALA A 23 -0.31 -7.71 4.92
C ALA A 23 -0.45 -8.27 6.33
N GLU A 24 0.60 -8.90 6.87
CA GLU A 24 0.64 -9.38 8.25
C GLU A 24 0.48 -8.22 9.24
N GLU A 25 1.12 -7.07 9.00
CA GLU A 25 0.95 -5.85 9.80
C GLU A 25 -0.50 -5.34 9.74
N MET A 26 -1.08 -5.34 8.54
CA MET A 26 -2.39 -4.72 8.30
C MET A 26 -3.58 -5.62 8.67
N GLU A 27 -3.44 -6.94 8.68
CA GLU A 27 -4.52 -7.88 8.97
C GLU A 27 -5.19 -7.60 10.33
N GLY A 28 -4.36 -7.40 11.37
CA GLY A 28 -4.86 -7.09 12.71
C GLY A 28 -5.59 -5.75 12.75
N VAL A 29 -5.02 -4.73 12.12
CA VAL A 29 -5.58 -3.37 12.07
C VAL A 29 -6.91 -3.33 11.32
N ILE A 30 -6.99 -4.02 10.18
CA ILE A 30 -8.20 -4.14 9.37
C ILE A 30 -9.29 -4.89 10.13
N THR A 31 -8.94 -6.02 10.75
CA THR A 31 -9.89 -6.84 11.51
C THR A 31 -10.45 -6.07 12.70
N GLU A 32 -9.60 -5.34 13.43
CA GLU A 32 -10.02 -4.49 14.54
C GLU A 32 -10.93 -3.34 14.05
N SER A 33 -10.55 -2.69 12.94
CA SER A 33 -11.38 -1.64 12.33
C SER A 33 -12.76 -2.17 11.93
N ALA A 34 -12.82 -3.34 11.29
CA ALA A 34 -14.07 -3.99 10.91
C ALA A 34 -14.91 -4.37 12.14
N ALA A 35 -14.29 -4.92 13.19
CA ALA A 35 -14.97 -5.27 14.44
C ALA A 35 -15.58 -4.05 15.15
N ASN A 36 -14.95 -2.88 15.00
CA ASN A 36 -15.46 -1.59 15.49
C ASN A 36 -16.57 -0.99 14.60
N GLY A 37 -16.99 -1.69 13.54
CA GLY A 37 -18.09 -1.29 12.66
C GLY A 37 -17.69 -0.31 11.54
N TYR A 38 -16.40 -0.08 11.31
CA TYR A 38 -15.94 0.72 10.18
C TYR A 38 -16.06 -0.07 8.87
N SER A 39 -16.23 0.65 7.75
CA SER A 39 -16.32 0.09 6.39
C SER A 39 -14.98 0.06 5.64
N GLY A 40 -13.92 0.57 6.25
CA GLY A 40 -12.61 0.65 5.64
C GLY A 40 -11.54 1.20 6.59
N TYR A 41 -10.31 1.21 6.10
CA TYR A 41 -9.13 1.74 6.79
C TYR A 41 -8.20 2.42 5.79
N ARG A 42 -7.48 3.44 6.23
CA ARG A 42 -6.56 4.21 5.39
C ARG A 42 -5.18 4.24 6.03
N TYR A 43 -4.23 3.57 5.40
CA TYR A 43 -2.82 3.59 5.78
C TYR A 43 -2.10 4.73 5.06
N GLN A 44 -1.42 5.60 5.80
CA GLN A 44 -0.57 6.66 5.24
C GLN A 44 0.84 6.14 5.00
N ILE A 45 1.34 6.26 3.76
CA ILE A 45 2.73 5.94 3.44
C ILE A 45 3.60 7.13 3.83
N HIS A 46 4.27 7.03 4.97
CA HIS A 46 5.15 8.08 5.46
C HIS A 46 6.40 8.24 4.59
N LYS A 47 6.85 9.51 4.41
CA LYS A 47 8.02 9.84 3.60
C LYS A 47 9.33 9.20 4.09
N GLU A 48 9.38 8.89 5.39
CA GLU A 48 10.53 8.29 6.08
C GLU A 48 10.59 6.77 5.92
N ASN A 49 9.52 6.15 5.41
CA ASN A 49 9.52 4.71 5.15
C ASN A 49 10.54 4.40 4.03
N PRO A 50 11.58 3.58 4.32
CA PRO A 50 12.62 3.25 3.34
C PRO A 50 12.04 2.52 2.11
N ASP A 51 10.96 1.77 2.30
CA ASP A 51 10.32 0.93 1.28
C ASP A 51 9.17 1.65 0.57
N LYS A 52 8.96 2.95 0.80
CA LYS A 52 7.86 3.72 0.17
C LYS A 52 7.80 3.57 -1.35
N HIS A 53 8.97 3.40 -1.99
CA HIS A 53 9.08 3.25 -3.44
C HIS A 53 8.48 1.92 -3.94
N ILE A 54 8.58 0.86 -3.13
CA ILE A 54 7.92 -0.44 -3.37
C ILE A 54 6.41 -0.27 -3.17
N MET A 55 5.99 0.38 -2.08
CA MET A 55 4.57 0.56 -1.74
C MET A 55 3.83 1.47 -2.74
N HIS A 56 4.52 2.41 -3.38
CA HIS A 56 3.99 3.24 -4.47
C HIS A 56 3.86 2.48 -5.80
N SER A 57 4.44 1.29 -5.92
CA SER A 57 4.40 0.53 -7.17
C SER A 57 3.02 -0.09 -7.40
N LYS A 58 2.60 -0.08 -8.66
CA LYS A 58 1.33 -0.72 -9.07
C LYS A 58 1.32 -2.21 -8.72
N LEU A 59 2.44 -2.89 -8.95
CA LEU A 59 2.59 -4.33 -8.69
C LEU A 59 2.39 -4.67 -7.21
N PHE A 60 2.89 -3.82 -6.30
CA PHE A 60 2.66 -4.00 -4.86
C PHE A 60 1.16 -3.97 -4.53
N THR A 61 0.43 -2.97 -5.04
CA THR A 61 -1.02 -2.83 -4.76
C THR A 61 -1.81 -3.99 -5.38
N GLU A 62 -1.46 -4.42 -6.59
CA GLU A 62 -2.09 -5.56 -7.27
C GLU A 62 -1.90 -6.87 -6.49
N LYS A 63 -0.66 -7.17 -6.07
CA LYS A 63 -0.37 -8.37 -5.27
C LYS A 63 -1.02 -8.32 -3.89
N LEU A 64 -1.04 -7.15 -3.26
CA LEU A 64 -1.72 -6.95 -1.98
C LEU A 64 -3.24 -7.16 -2.11
N GLN A 65 -3.85 -6.69 -3.20
CA GLN A 65 -5.26 -6.94 -3.51
C GLN A 65 -5.55 -8.43 -3.70
N GLU A 66 -4.68 -9.18 -4.37
CA GLU A 66 -4.82 -10.63 -4.54
C GLU A 66 -4.72 -11.37 -3.20
N LEU A 67 -3.81 -10.93 -2.32
CA LEU A 67 -3.58 -11.55 -1.02
C LEU A 67 -4.74 -11.28 -0.03
N MET A 68 -5.23 -10.05 0.03
CA MET A 68 -6.23 -9.57 1.00
C MET A 68 -7.68 -9.95 0.64
N GLY A 69 -7.89 -11.12 0.06
CA GLY A 69 -9.18 -11.57 -0.48
C GLY A 69 -10.39 -11.20 0.40
N GLY A 70 -11.36 -10.49 -0.18
CA GLY A 70 -12.52 -9.95 0.53
C GLY A 70 -12.38 -8.47 0.96
N VAL A 71 -11.19 -7.90 0.85
CA VAL A 71 -10.93 -6.46 1.06
C VAL A 71 -10.49 -5.83 -0.25
N LYS A 72 -11.15 -4.73 -0.63
CA LYS A 72 -10.73 -3.89 -1.75
C LYS A 72 -9.58 -2.99 -1.33
N VAL A 73 -8.50 -2.99 -2.11
CA VAL A 73 -7.25 -2.27 -1.87
C VAL A 73 -7.04 -1.25 -2.99
N ASP A 74 -6.97 0.04 -2.64
CA ASP A 74 -6.75 1.14 -3.57
C ASP A 74 -5.54 1.98 -3.17
N PHE A 75 -4.72 2.37 -4.13
CA PHE A 75 -3.69 3.40 -3.94
C PHE A 75 -4.26 4.79 -4.21
N LYS A 76 -4.15 5.72 -3.25
CA LYS A 76 -4.59 7.11 -3.39
C LYS A 76 -3.44 8.09 -3.19
N LYS A 77 -3.35 9.05 -4.10
CA LYS A 77 -2.49 10.22 -4.01
C LYS A 77 -3.36 11.45 -3.82
N GLU A 78 -3.25 12.11 -2.67
CA GLU A 78 -4.01 13.31 -2.36
C GLU A 78 -3.09 14.54 -2.30
N GLU A 79 -3.54 15.62 -2.93
CA GLU A 79 -2.83 16.91 -2.93
C GLU A 79 -3.37 17.80 -1.80
N TYR A 80 -2.46 18.29 -0.98
CA TYR A 80 -2.75 19.22 0.11
C TYR A 80 -2.12 20.56 -0.21
N LYS A 81 -2.89 21.63 -0.03
CA LYS A 81 -2.42 23.01 -0.18
C LYS A 81 -2.08 23.58 1.19
N THR A 82 -0.93 24.22 1.29
CA THR A 82 -0.56 24.98 2.49
C THR A 82 -1.06 26.42 2.38
N ILE A 83 -1.05 27.12 3.52
CA ILE A 83 -1.42 28.53 3.63
C ILE A 83 -0.52 29.43 2.73
N PHE A 84 0.67 28.95 2.35
CA PHE A 84 1.66 29.69 1.55
C PHE A 84 1.69 29.29 0.06
N GLU A 85 0.56 28.84 -0.50
CA GLU A 85 0.42 28.41 -1.90
C GLU A 85 1.33 27.25 -2.35
N SER A 86 2.08 26.62 -1.44
CA SER A 86 2.80 25.39 -1.75
C SER A 86 1.86 24.19 -1.65
N SER A 87 2.02 23.21 -2.54
CA SER A 87 1.33 21.93 -2.42
C SER A 87 2.28 20.80 -2.04
N TYR A 88 1.76 19.84 -1.30
CA TYR A 88 2.43 18.58 -1.02
C TYR A 88 1.48 17.42 -1.27
N TYR A 89 2.06 16.27 -1.59
CA TYR A 89 1.31 15.05 -1.82
C TYR A 89 1.48 14.09 -0.66
N GLU A 90 0.38 13.49 -0.25
CA GLU A 90 0.37 12.35 0.63
C GLU A 90 -0.17 11.14 -0.13
N HIS A 91 0.39 9.98 0.20
CA HIS A 91 0.12 8.73 -0.49
C HIS A 91 -0.43 7.73 0.51
N TYR A 92 -1.43 6.97 0.07
CA TYR A 92 -2.21 6.14 0.94
C TYR A 92 -2.54 4.80 0.29
N ILE A 93 -2.60 3.77 1.12
CA ILE A 93 -3.22 2.50 0.79
C ILE A 93 -4.55 2.47 1.53
N CYS A 94 -5.63 2.43 0.76
CA CYS A 94 -6.99 2.40 1.28
C CYS A 94 -7.52 0.98 1.19
N PHE A 95 -8.06 0.51 2.30
CA PHE A 95 -8.76 -0.76 2.44
C PHE A 95 -10.25 -0.47 2.62
N SER A 96 -11.10 -1.25 1.97
CA SER A 96 -12.56 -1.20 2.14
C SER A 96 -13.16 -2.58 2.03
N TRP A 97 -14.09 -2.92 2.91
CA TRP A 97 -14.64 -4.29 3.04
C TRP A 97 -16.18 -4.31 3.14
N ASN A 98 -16.82 -3.23 2.73
CA ASN A 98 -18.25 -3.19 2.48
C ASN A 98 -18.47 -2.75 1.02
N ASP A 99 -19.30 -3.50 0.29
CA ASP A 99 -19.84 -3.11 -1.03
C ASP A 99 -20.68 -1.82 -0.94
#